data_AF-W4SH84-F1
#
_entry.id   AF-W4SH84-F1
#
_cell.length_a   1.000
_cell.length_b   1.000
_cell.length_c   1.000
_cell.angle_alpha   90.00
_cell.angle_beta   90.00
_cell.angle_gamma   90.00
#
_symmetry.space_group_name_H-M   'P 1'
#
loop_
_entity.id
_entity.type
_entity.pdbx_description
1 polymer ?
#
loop_
_entity_poly.entity_id
_entity_poly.type
_entity_poly.pdbx_seq_one_letter_code
_entity_poly.pdbx_strand_id
1 'polypeptide(L)'
;MSKANERRQSMSSVRTSGPVLGGVLVLLAAWFGWSSYTQWRQDAVAQELEQARDRAVQDISRAMAQQASQLDAVLKQPQVIAALANGDALAAASSIRERFKGAEDVQVLSGDLAAAYDNPKDFGYARLSLLESALVAERAQVHVVRDAKQVRLGVAAAVRLGAQPAVAYARLPLLRLTGPLDAIAVPGSAYLALRQGSYNVAQQGDAVLGDAAETLARPLGNSGLRVAAAVPQRDDGPLGLGAVGCAIVAALLLVIAVLLVLASRGRVALPRRRVWPASRPPTSPPSARACSTTPALPAKRARWRQMCRQRRRRWCRPCRSPPRCSAPTTSVAWSARTSTPASPR
;
A
#
# COMPACT_ATOMS: atom_id res chain seq x y z
N MET A 1 -1.71 23.46 66.07
CA MET A 1 -2.85 23.98 65.28
C MET A 1 -2.52 24.24 63.80
N SER A 2 -1.31 23.96 63.29
CA SER A 2 -0.89 24.27 61.91
C SER A 2 -1.61 23.47 60.80
N LYS A 3 -1.82 22.16 60.98
CA LYS A 3 -2.35 21.27 59.92
C LYS A 3 -3.80 21.51 59.51
N ALA A 4 -4.62 22.12 60.37
CA ALA A 4 -6.01 22.44 60.06
C ALA A 4 -6.12 23.68 59.15
N ASN A 5 -5.15 24.59 59.26
CA ASN A 5 -5.10 25.81 58.45
C ASN A 5 -4.63 25.50 57.02
N GLU A 6 -3.62 24.63 56.86
CA GLU A 6 -3.15 24.16 55.54
C GLU A 6 -4.25 23.45 54.73
N ARG A 7 -5.10 22.64 55.38
CA ARG A 7 -6.24 21.98 54.69
C ARG A 7 -7.34 22.96 54.30
N ARG A 8 -7.64 23.98 55.12
CA ARG A 8 -8.63 25.01 54.75
C ARG A 8 -8.11 25.89 53.61
N GLN A 9 -6.82 26.24 53.63
CA GLN A 9 -6.15 27.01 52.56
C GLN A 9 -6.10 26.23 51.23
N SER A 10 -5.84 24.92 51.27
CA SER A 10 -5.90 24.07 50.07
C SER A 10 -7.30 24.00 49.46
N MET A 11 -8.35 23.89 50.28
CA MET A 11 -9.73 23.82 49.78
C MET A 11 -10.27 25.17 49.28
N SER A 12 -9.87 26.30 49.88
CA SER A 12 -10.24 27.63 49.38
C SER A 12 -9.53 27.96 48.07
N SER A 13 -8.25 27.57 47.92
CA SER A 13 -7.50 27.75 46.68
C SER A 13 -8.12 26.97 45.50
N VAL A 14 -8.62 25.76 45.73
CA VAL A 14 -9.35 24.98 44.70
C VAL A 14 -10.68 25.61 44.30
N ARG A 15 -11.38 26.30 45.22
CA ARG A 15 -12.68 26.93 44.94
C ARG A 15 -12.57 28.21 44.11
N THR A 16 -11.52 29.00 44.36
CA THR A 16 -11.26 30.25 43.61
C THR A 16 -10.50 30.00 42.31
N SER A 17 -9.55 29.06 42.29
CA SER A 17 -8.72 28.75 41.11
C SER A 17 -9.32 27.67 40.21
N GLY A 18 -10.28 26.90 40.72
CA GLY A 18 -10.98 25.83 40.00
C GLY A 18 -11.57 26.22 38.64
N PRO A 19 -12.29 27.36 38.50
CA PRO A 19 -12.83 27.76 37.21
C PRO A 19 -11.74 28.18 36.21
N VAL A 20 -10.64 28.81 36.67
CA VAL A 20 -9.51 29.18 35.80
C VAL A 20 -8.79 27.93 35.30
N LEU A 21 -8.49 27.00 36.19
CA LEU A 21 -7.87 25.72 35.84
C LEU A 21 -8.76 24.90 34.89
N GLY A 22 -10.08 24.90 35.12
CA GLY A 22 -11.06 24.27 34.24
C GLY A 22 -11.08 24.90 32.84
N GLY A 23 -11.01 26.23 32.75
CA GLY A 23 -10.93 26.94 31.48
C GLY A 23 -9.67 26.58 30.68
N VAL A 24 -8.51 26.55 31.33
CA VAL A 24 -7.23 26.14 30.70
C VAL A 24 -7.30 24.69 30.21
N LEU A 25 -7.88 23.78 31.00
CA LEU A 25 -8.06 22.38 30.61
C LEU A 25 -8.98 22.23 29.40
N VAL A 26 -10.06 23.01 29.31
CA VAL A 26 -10.96 23.01 28.15
C VAL A 26 -10.24 23.52 26.91
N LEU A 27 -9.42 24.56 27.03
CA LEU A 27 -8.66 25.11 25.91
C LEU A 27 -7.62 24.10 25.40
N LEU A 28 -6.92 23.41 26.30
CA LEU A 28 -6.04 22.29 25.96
C LEU A 28 -6.81 21.14 25.28
N ALA A 29 -7.98 20.77 25.81
CA ALA A 29 -8.81 19.72 25.22
C ALA A 29 -9.29 20.11 23.81
N ALA A 30 -9.65 21.38 23.60
CA ALA A 30 -10.01 21.91 22.28
C ALA A 30 -8.82 21.86 21.31
N TRP A 31 -7.62 22.22 21.75
CA TRP A 31 -6.40 22.13 20.94
C TRP A 31 -6.07 20.69 20.53
N PHE A 32 -6.06 19.75 21.48
CA PHE A 32 -5.82 18.33 21.19
C PHE A 32 -6.94 17.71 20.33
N GLY A 33 -8.19 18.12 20.56
CA GLY A 33 -9.33 17.69 19.75
C GLY A 33 -9.23 18.17 18.31
N TRP A 34 -8.88 19.44 18.10
CA TRP A 34 -8.62 20.00 16.77
C TRP A 34 -7.48 19.28 16.06
N SER A 35 -6.37 19.03 16.75
CA SER A 35 -5.24 18.28 16.17
C SER A 35 -5.61 16.83 15.81
N SER A 36 -6.44 16.17 16.63
CA SER A 36 -6.94 14.83 16.31
C SER A 36 -7.83 14.85 15.07
N TYR A 37 -8.69 15.87 14.94
CA TYR A 37 -9.56 16.05 13.79
C TYR A 37 -8.78 16.29 12.48
N THR A 38 -7.78 17.17 12.49
CA THR A 38 -6.95 17.43 11.30
C THR A 38 -6.17 16.18 10.87
N GLN A 39 -5.60 15.44 11.83
CA GLN A 39 -4.92 14.17 11.54
C GLN A 39 -5.87 13.11 10.98
N TRP A 40 -7.08 12.97 11.54
CA TRP A 40 -8.08 12.04 11.02
C TRP A 40 -8.49 12.39 9.59
N ARG A 41 -8.66 13.68 9.28
CA ARG A 41 -8.94 14.14 7.91
C ARG A 41 -7.81 13.80 6.93
N GLN A 42 -6.55 13.98 7.34
CA GLN A 42 -5.39 13.62 6.52
C GLN A 42 -5.30 12.10 6.30
N ASP A 43 -5.53 11.29 7.35
CA ASP A 43 -5.55 9.84 7.26
C ASP A 43 -6.65 9.35 6.28
N ALA A 44 -7.83 9.99 6.31
CA ALA A 44 -8.91 9.69 5.37
C ALA A 44 -8.52 9.99 3.90
N VAL A 45 -7.88 11.13 3.64
CA VAL A 45 -7.40 11.49 2.29
C VAL A 45 -6.31 10.53 1.81
N ALA A 46 -5.40 10.12 2.69
CA ALA A 46 -4.36 9.16 2.35
C ALA A 46 -4.95 7.79 1.96
N GLN A 47 -5.91 7.28 2.74
CA GLN A 47 -6.60 6.02 2.44
C GLN A 47 -7.42 6.11 1.14
N GLU A 48 -8.08 7.23 0.89
CA GLU A 48 -8.82 7.46 -0.34
C GLU A 48 -7.88 7.47 -1.56
N LEU A 49 -6.71 8.11 -1.45
CA LEU A 49 -5.70 8.10 -2.51
C LEU A 49 -5.13 6.71 -2.74
N GLU A 50 -4.85 5.93 -1.69
CA GLU A 50 -4.37 4.56 -1.83
C GLU A 50 -5.40 3.70 -2.58
N GLN A 51 -6.68 3.81 -2.23
CA GLN A 51 -7.76 3.13 -2.94
C GLN A 51 -7.87 3.61 -4.39
N ALA A 52 -7.76 4.92 -4.64
CA ALA A 52 -7.78 5.50 -5.98
C ALA A 52 -6.61 4.99 -6.83
N ARG A 53 -5.39 4.96 -6.27
CA ARG A 53 -4.20 4.39 -6.92
C ARG A 53 -4.40 2.91 -7.25
N ASP A 54 -4.87 2.13 -6.29
CA ASP A 54 -5.02 0.68 -6.48
C ASP A 54 -6.12 0.37 -7.50
N ARG A 55 -7.20 1.17 -7.55
CA ARG A 55 -8.21 1.13 -8.62
C ARG A 55 -7.58 1.52 -9.96
N ALA A 56 -6.81 2.61 -10.03
CA ALA A 56 -6.12 3.03 -11.25
C ALA A 56 -5.23 1.90 -11.80
N VAL A 57 -4.45 1.24 -10.94
CA VAL A 57 -3.61 0.11 -11.34
C VAL A 57 -4.44 -1.03 -11.93
N GLN A 58 -5.56 -1.37 -11.28
CA GLN A 58 -6.46 -2.43 -11.77
C GLN A 58 -7.13 -2.06 -13.09
N ASP A 59 -7.63 -0.84 -13.23
CA ASP A 59 -8.37 -0.43 -14.41
C ASP A 59 -7.45 -0.22 -15.61
N ILE A 60 -6.27 0.36 -15.41
CA ILE A 60 -5.24 0.49 -16.45
C ILE A 60 -4.74 -0.89 -16.89
N SER A 61 -4.44 -1.79 -15.95
CA SER A 61 -4.00 -3.15 -16.30
C SER A 61 -5.07 -3.95 -17.05
N ARG A 62 -6.36 -3.80 -16.68
CA ARG A 62 -7.48 -4.37 -17.43
C ARG A 62 -7.60 -3.76 -18.82
N ALA A 63 -7.49 -2.44 -18.96
CA ALA A 63 -7.52 -1.77 -20.25
C ALA A 63 -6.41 -2.27 -21.17
N MET A 64 -5.18 -2.43 -20.65
CA MET A 64 -4.06 -3.00 -21.39
C MET A 64 -4.35 -4.45 -21.82
N ALA A 65 -4.82 -5.30 -20.90
CA ALA A 65 -5.16 -6.69 -21.20
C ALA A 65 -6.26 -6.80 -22.27
N GLN A 66 -7.24 -5.89 -22.25
CA GLN A 66 -8.29 -5.81 -23.27
C GLN A 66 -7.74 -5.43 -24.66
N GLN A 67 -6.81 -4.48 -24.73
CA GLN A 67 -6.18 -4.13 -26.03
C GLN A 67 -5.35 -5.29 -26.58
N ALA A 68 -4.60 -5.97 -25.70
CA ALA A 68 -3.81 -7.15 -26.08
C ALA A 68 -4.71 -8.29 -26.59
N SER A 69 -5.82 -8.58 -25.90
CA SER A 69 -6.73 -9.65 -26.31
C SER A 69 -7.51 -9.33 -27.58
N GLN A 70 -7.84 -8.06 -27.81
CA GLN A 70 -8.47 -7.63 -29.07
C GLN A 70 -7.53 -7.83 -30.26
N LEU A 71 -6.25 -7.48 -30.13
CA LEU A 71 -5.27 -7.74 -31.19
C LEU A 71 -5.12 -9.26 -31.43
N ASP A 72 -4.99 -10.06 -30.38
CA ASP A 72 -4.91 -11.51 -30.49
C ASP A 72 -6.14 -12.12 -31.19
N ALA A 73 -7.34 -11.61 -30.88
CA ALA A 73 -8.57 -12.02 -31.56
C ALA A 73 -8.60 -11.63 -33.05
N VAL A 74 -8.06 -10.45 -33.41
CA VAL A 74 -7.94 -10.01 -34.81
C VAL A 74 -6.94 -10.88 -35.58
N LEU A 75 -5.81 -11.25 -34.96
CA LEU A 75 -4.79 -12.10 -35.57
C LEU A 75 -5.29 -13.52 -35.86
N LYS A 76 -6.26 -14.01 -35.09
CA LYS A 76 -6.91 -15.32 -35.28
C LYS A 76 -7.96 -15.33 -36.40
N GLN A 77 -8.22 -14.21 -37.06
CA GLN A 77 -9.23 -14.15 -38.11
C GLN A 77 -8.71 -14.73 -39.43
N PRO A 78 -9.55 -15.46 -40.18
CA PRO A 78 -9.12 -16.20 -41.36
C PRO A 78 -8.48 -15.32 -42.44
N GLN A 79 -8.97 -14.09 -42.62
CA GLN A 79 -8.40 -13.15 -43.60
C GLN A 79 -7.00 -12.67 -43.22
N VAL A 80 -6.75 -12.43 -41.92
CA VAL A 80 -5.43 -12.03 -41.43
C VAL A 80 -4.46 -13.21 -41.50
N ILE A 81 -4.91 -14.41 -41.13
CA ILE A 81 -4.12 -15.64 -41.23
C ILE A 81 -3.72 -15.91 -42.69
N ALA A 82 -4.65 -15.77 -43.64
CA ALA A 82 -4.36 -15.98 -45.06
C ALA A 82 -3.33 -14.96 -45.59
N ALA A 83 -3.47 -13.68 -45.26
CA ALA A 83 -2.52 -12.64 -45.67
C ALA A 83 -1.13 -12.88 -45.07
N LEU A 84 -1.07 -13.25 -43.79
CA LEU A 84 0.18 -13.61 -43.11
C LEU A 84 0.83 -14.86 -43.71
N ALA A 85 0.05 -15.90 -44.02
CA ALA A 85 0.54 -17.14 -44.63
C ALA A 85 1.09 -16.92 -46.04
N ASN A 86 0.50 -16.00 -46.81
CA ASN A 86 0.96 -15.61 -48.14
C ASN A 86 2.26 -14.78 -48.11
N GLY A 87 2.72 -14.36 -46.94
CA GLY A 87 3.91 -13.54 -46.78
C GLY A 87 3.72 -12.05 -47.11
N ASP A 88 2.48 -11.59 -47.29
CA ASP A 88 2.19 -10.19 -47.65
C ASP A 88 1.97 -9.33 -46.39
N ALA A 89 3.03 -8.64 -45.97
CA ALA A 89 3.03 -7.77 -44.80
C ALA A 89 2.06 -6.59 -44.92
N LEU A 90 1.89 -6.03 -46.13
CA LEU A 90 1.04 -4.85 -46.36
C LEU A 90 -0.45 -5.24 -46.36
N ALA A 91 -0.80 -6.36 -46.99
CA ALA A 91 -2.15 -6.90 -46.95
C ALA A 91 -2.55 -7.33 -45.54
N ALA A 92 -1.62 -7.96 -44.80
CA ALA A 92 -1.85 -8.33 -43.40
C ALA A 92 -2.06 -7.10 -42.52
N ALA A 93 -1.21 -6.07 -42.63
CA ALA A 93 -1.35 -4.82 -41.88
C ALA A 93 -2.68 -4.12 -42.16
N SER A 94 -3.11 -4.08 -43.42
CA SER A 94 -4.39 -3.47 -43.82
C SER A 94 -5.59 -4.24 -43.25
N SER A 95 -5.56 -5.58 -43.34
CA SER A 95 -6.59 -6.46 -42.79
C SER A 95 -6.72 -6.33 -41.27
N ILE A 96 -5.58 -6.16 -40.57
CA ILE A 96 -5.56 -5.92 -39.13
C ILE A 96 -6.14 -4.53 -38.84
N ARG A 97 -5.75 -3.47 -39.57
CA ARG A 97 -6.24 -2.10 -39.36
C ARG A 97 -7.76 -1.97 -39.53
N GLU A 98 -8.35 -2.63 -40.53
CA GLU A 98 -9.80 -2.57 -40.77
C GLU A 98 -10.62 -3.15 -39.59
N ARG A 99 -10.06 -4.16 -38.94
CA ARG A 99 -10.71 -4.92 -37.88
C ARG A 99 -10.39 -4.42 -36.48
N PHE A 100 -9.18 -3.90 -36.29
CA PHE A 100 -8.77 -3.36 -35.01
C PHE A 100 -9.19 -1.88 -34.90
N LYS A 101 -10.44 -1.68 -34.45
CA LYS A 101 -11.06 -0.36 -34.39
C LYS A 101 -10.31 0.60 -33.47
N GLY A 102 -9.96 1.77 -34.01
CA GLY A 102 -9.23 2.81 -33.29
C GLY A 102 -7.71 2.68 -33.33
N ALA A 103 -7.17 1.74 -34.12
CA ALA A 103 -5.77 1.77 -34.51
C ALA A 103 -5.53 2.93 -35.49
N GLU A 104 -4.60 3.81 -35.14
CA GLU A 104 -4.16 4.92 -35.98
C GLU A 104 -3.24 4.43 -37.10
N ASP A 105 -2.39 3.46 -36.76
CA ASP A 105 -1.46 2.88 -37.69
C ASP A 105 -1.21 1.41 -37.34
N VAL A 106 -0.99 0.59 -38.36
CA VAL A 106 -0.70 -0.83 -38.23
C VAL A 106 0.37 -1.20 -39.24
N GLN A 107 1.39 -1.93 -38.77
CA GLN A 107 2.53 -2.36 -39.57
C GLN A 107 2.87 -3.80 -39.19
N VAL A 108 3.27 -4.60 -40.17
CA VAL A 108 3.85 -5.92 -39.93
C VAL A 108 5.34 -5.81 -40.27
N LEU A 109 6.18 -6.06 -39.28
CA LEU A 109 7.63 -5.96 -39.40
C LEU A 109 8.25 -7.36 -39.36
N SER A 110 9.41 -7.50 -40.00
CA SER A 110 10.18 -8.74 -39.92
C SER A 110 10.74 -8.93 -38.50
N GLY A 111 10.86 -10.19 -38.07
CA GLY A 111 11.25 -10.55 -36.71
C GLY A 111 12.73 -10.32 -36.38
N ASP A 112 13.58 -10.15 -37.39
CA ASP A 112 14.98 -9.72 -37.22
C ASP A 112 15.10 -8.23 -36.89
N LEU A 113 14.04 -7.44 -37.16
CA LEU A 113 13.96 -6.01 -36.87
C LEU A 113 15.14 -5.19 -37.41
N ALA A 114 15.85 -5.67 -38.45
CA ALA A 114 17.07 -5.02 -38.95
C ALA A 114 16.86 -3.54 -39.29
N ALA A 115 15.76 -3.23 -40.00
CA ALA A 115 15.39 -1.85 -40.33
C ALA A 115 15.14 -0.95 -39.11
N ALA A 116 14.71 -1.52 -37.98
CA ALA A 116 14.52 -0.79 -36.73
C ALA A 116 15.84 -0.55 -35.98
N TYR A 117 16.80 -1.48 -36.10
CA TYR A 117 18.15 -1.34 -35.54
C TYR A 117 19.06 -0.45 -36.38
N ASP A 118 18.82 -0.33 -37.69
CA ASP A 118 19.61 0.56 -38.57
C ASP A 118 19.43 2.03 -38.19
N ASN A 119 18.26 2.43 -37.69
CA ASN A 119 18.01 3.80 -37.24
C ASN A 119 17.11 3.89 -36.00
N PRO A 120 17.61 3.51 -34.82
CA PRO A 120 16.80 3.34 -33.60
C PRO A 120 16.36 4.69 -33.01
N LYS A 121 17.06 5.78 -33.33
CA LYS A 121 16.70 7.13 -32.89
C LYS A 121 15.41 7.61 -33.55
N ASP A 122 15.27 7.36 -34.84
CA ASP A 122 14.07 7.73 -35.59
C ASP A 122 12.93 6.71 -35.39
N PHE A 123 13.27 5.43 -35.23
CA PHE A 123 12.30 4.36 -34.96
C PHE A 123 11.69 4.43 -33.55
N GLY A 124 12.49 4.88 -32.57
CA GLY A 124 12.12 5.03 -31.17
C GLY A 124 12.45 3.79 -30.33
N TYR A 125 13.31 3.97 -29.33
CA TYR A 125 13.76 2.89 -28.43
C TYR A 125 12.63 2.17 -27.69
N ALA A 126 11.58 2.90 -27.27
CA ALA A 126 10.44 2.29 -26.60
C ALA A 126 9.64 1.38 -27.52
N ARG A 127 9.50 1.76 -28.81
CA ARG A 127 8.84 0.93 -29.83
C ARG A 127 9.65 -0.33 -30.08
N LEU A 128 10.97 -0.21 -30.22
CA LEU A 128 11.86 -1.36 -30.41
C LEU A 128 11.77 -2.35 -29.23
N SER A 129 11.87 -1.87 -27.98
CA SER A 129 11.74 -2.72 -26.80
C SER A 129 10.39 -3.46 -26.72
N LEU A 130 9.32 -2.83 -27.21
CA LEU A 130 8.00 -3.45 -27.26
C LEU A 130 7.99 -4.61 -28.27
N LEU A 131 8.57 -4.42 -29.46
CA LEU A 131 8.63 -5.46 -30.50
C LEU A 131 9.48 -6.65 -30.03
N GLU A 132 10.65 -6.40 -29.45
CA GLU A 132 11.49 -7.43 -28.85
C GLU A 132 10.74 -8.19 -27.75
N SER A 133 10.07 -7.47 -26.85
CA SER A 133 9.31 -8.10 -25.77
C SER A 133 8.16 -8.97 -26.28
N ALA A 134 7.53 -8.58 -27.40
CA ALA A 134 6.45 -9.34 -28.02
C ALA A 134 6.97 -10.62 -28.70
N LEU A 135 8.15 -10.55 -29.33
CA LEU A 135 8.84 -11.73 -29.88
C LEU A 135 9.24 -12.71 -28.78
N VAL A 136 9.88 -12.22 -27.71
CA VAL A 136 10.35 -13.07 -26.60
C VAL A 136 9.19 -13.68 -25.83
N ALA A 137 8.11 -12.92 -25.62
CA ALA A 137 6.97 -13.42 -24.84
C ALA A 137 5.98 -14.24 -25.67
N GLU A 138 6.13 -14.27 -27.00
CA GLU A 138 5.23 -14.92 -27.98
C GLU A 138 3.74 -14.58 -27.77
N ARG A 139 3.46 -13.37 -27.25
CA ARG A 139 2.10 -12.91 -26.94
C ARG A 139 1.97 -11.43 -27.18
N ALA A 140 0.72 -10.97 -27.30
CA ALA A 140 0.42 -9.55 -27.38
C ALA A 140 0.93 -8.81 -26.12
N GLN A 141 1.72 -7.76 -26.35
CA GLN A 141 2.27 -6.85 -25.35
C GLN A 141 1.79 -5.43 -25.63
N VAL A 142 1.63 -4.64 -24.57
CA VAL A 142 1.11 -3.27 -24.63
C VAL A 142 2.04 -2.36 -23.83
N HIS A 143 2.65 -1.39 -24.49
CA HIS A 143 3.58 -0.45 -23.88
C HIS A 143 3.26 0.98 -24.33
N VAL A 144 3.54 1.99 -23.51
CA VAL A 144 3.50 3.38 -23.99
C VAL A 144 4.81 3.63 -24.74
N VAL A 145 4.69 4.05 -25.99
CA VAL A 145 5.79 4.25 -26.91
C VAL A 145 5.80 5.69 -27.38
N ARG A 146 7.00 6.21 -27.67
CA ARG A 146 7.14 7.47 -28.37
C ARG A 146 7.32 7.17 -29.85
N ASP A 147 6.30 7.49 -30.63
CA ASP A 147 6.26 7.26 -32.07
C ASP A 147 5.96 8.58 -32.78
N ALA A 148 6.72 8.88 -33.84
CA ALA A 148 6.68 10.17 -34.54
C ALA A 148 6.74 11.40 -33.59
N LYS A 149 7.61 11.34 -32.56
CA LYS A 149 7.77 12.36 -31.50
C LYS A 149 6.56 12.56 -30.58
N GLN A 150 5.50 11.78 -30.74
CA GLN A 150 4.29 11.82 -29.92
C GLN A 150 4.18 10.59 -29.01
N VAL A 151 3.56 10.75 -27.84
CA VAL A 151 3.34 9.64 -26.89
C VAL A 151 2.06 8.92 -27.30
N ARG A 152 2.18 7.63 -27.59
CA ARG A 152 1.10 6.78 -28.11
C ARG A 152 1.10 5.43 -27.40
N LEU A 153 -0.01 4.72 -27.49
CA LEU A 153 -0.10 3.35 -26.99
C LEU A 153 0.31 2.40 -28.11
N GLY A 154 1.39 1.66 -27.91
CA GLY A 154 1.85 0.63 -28.83
C GLY A 154 1.37 -0.75 -28.38
N VAL A 155 0.81 -1.53 -29.30
CA VAL A 155 0.47 -2.93 -29.08
C VAL A 155 1.22 -3.76 -30.11
N ALA A 156 1.96 -4.76 -29.66
CA ALA A 156 2.73 -5.63 -30.54
C ALA A 156 2.44 -7.10 -30.23
N ALA A 157 2.40 -7.94 -31.26
CA ALA A 157 2.24 -9.37 -31.12
C ALA A 157 3.13 -10.11 -32.12
N ALA A 158 3.77 -11.19 -31.67
CA ALA A 158 4.52 -12.07 -32.55
C ALA A 158 3.57 -12.78 -33.53
N VAL A 159 3.94 -12.78 -34.81
CA VAL A 159 3.23 -13.42 -35.90
C VAL A 159 4.23 -14.14 -36.80
N ARG A 160 3.75 -14.93 -37.76
CA ARG A 160 4.60 -15.51 -38.81
C ARG A 160 4.18 -14.95 -40.15
N LEU A 161 5.15 -14.49 -40.92
CA LEU A 161 4.97 -14.01 -42.28
C LEU A 161 5.52 -15.09 -43.22
N GLY A 162 4.62 -15.92 -43.75
CA GLY A 162 4.97 -17.18 -44.40
C GLY A 162 5.74 -18.10 -43.43
N ALA A 163 7.00 -18.40 -43.79
CA ALA A 163 7.89 -19.22 -42.96
C ALA A 163 8.76 -18.40 -41.98
N GLN A 164 8.75 -17.07 -42.06
CA GLN A 164 9.63 -16.21 -41.27
C GLN A 164 8.93 -15.65 -40.01
N PRO A 165 9.65 -15.48 -38.89
CA PRO A 165 9.12 -14.78 -37.73
C PRO A 165 8.90 -13.31 -38.07
N ALA A 166 7.79 -12.75 -37.60
CA ALA A 166 7.40 -11.37 -37.82
C ALA A 166 6.69 -10.80 -36.58
N VAL A 167 6.48 -9.48 -36.55
CA VAL A 167 5.78 -8.79 -35.46
C VAL A 167 4.72 -7.88 -36.05
N ALA A 168 3.47 -8.09 -35.64
CA ALA A 168 2.39 -7.15 -35.92
C ALA A 168 2.43 -6.04 -34.86
N TYR A 169 2.57 -4.80 -35.31
CA TYR A 169 2.56 -3.60 -34.49
C TYR A 169 1.34 -2.75 -34.82
N ALA A 170 0.59 -2.36 -33.81
CA ALA A 170 -0.53 -1.44 -33.92
C ALA A 170 -0.34 -0.26 -32.96
N ARG A 171 -0.57 0.94 -33.49
CA ARG A 171 -0.55 2.19 -32.75
C ARG A 171 -1.96 2.64 -32.41
N LEU A 172 -2.20 2.95 -31.14
CA LEU A 172 -3.47 3.44 -30.64
C LEU A 172 -3.33 4.79 -29.95
N PRO A 173 -4.44 5.57 -29.85
CA PRO A 173 -4.44 6.81 -29.09
C PRO A 173 -4.20 6.54 -27.60
N LEU A 174 -3.35 7.35 -27.00
CA LEU A 174 -3.01 7.27 -25.57
C LEU A 174 -4.26 7.40 -24.67
N LEU A 175 -5.30 8.09 -25.16
CA LEU A 175 -6.57 8.29 -24.45
C LEU A 175 -7.26 6.96 -24.06
N ARG A 176 -7.02 5.87 -24.82
CA ARG A 176 -7.54 4.53 -24.47
C ARG A 176 -6.95 3.98 -23.17
N LEU A 177 -5.75 4.42 -22.80
CA LEU A 177 -5.07 4.02 -21.58
C LEU A 177 -5.29 5.01 -20.43
N THR A 178 -5.36 6.31 -20.76
CA THR A 178 -5.44 7.40 -19.78
C THR A 178 -6.87 7.76 -19.38
N GLY A 179 -7.88 7.44 -20.20
CA GLY A 179 -9.28 7.70 -19.86
C GLY A 179 -9.76 7.14 -18.52
N PRO A 180 -9.40 5.90 -18.12
CA PRO A 180 -9.71 5.39 -16.79
C PRO A 180 -9.05 6.17 -15.65
N LEU A 181 -7.84 6.72 -15.87
CA LEU A 181 -7.17 7.58 -14.90
C LEU A 181 -7.90 8.91 -14.78
N ASP A 182 -8.29 9.50 -15.91
CA ASP A 182 -9.04 10.77 -15.94
C ASP A 182 -10.39 10.67 -15.22
N ALA A 183 -11.01 9.50 -15.22
CA ALA A 183 -12.26 9.24 -14.51
C ALA A 183 -12.12 9.16 -12.98
N ILE A 184 -10.90 9.00 -12.45
CA ILE A 184 -10.64 8.92 -11.02
C ILE A 184 -10.58 10.34 -10.45
N ALA A 185 -11.51 10.65 -9.54
CA ALA A 185 -11.48 11.89 -8.80
C ALA A 185 -10.35 11.85 -7.77
N VAL A 186 -9.26 12.59 -8.04
CA VAL A 186 -8.16 12.78 -7.10
C VAL A 186 -8.40 14.09 -6.34
N PRO A 187 -8.36 14.08 -4.99
CA PRO A 187 -8.43 15.31 -4.21
C PRO A 187 -7.34 16.28 -4.66
N GLY A 188 -7.65 17.57 -4.83
CA GLY A 188 -6.68 18.56 -5.32
C GLY A 188 -5.43 18.72 -4.45
N SER A 189 -5.48 18.30 -3.19
CA SER A 189 -4.34 18.26 -2.26
C SER A 189 -3.48 17.00 -2.39
N ALA A 190 -3.89 16.02 -3.20
CA ALA A 190 -3.19 14.78 -3.44
C ALA A 190 -2.64 14.76 -4.87
N TYR A 191 -1.75 13.83 -5.16
CA TYR A 191 -1.12 13.68 -6.46
C TYR A 191 -1.20 12.25 -6.94
N LEU A 192 -1.53 12.08 -8.22
CA LEU A 192 -1.56 10.79 -8.90
C LEU A 192 -0.98 10.97 -10.31
N ALA A 193 -0.06 10.10 -10.70
CA ALA A 193 0.51 10.13 -12.05
C ALA A 193 0.80 8.73 -12.58
N LEU A 194 0.57 8.55 -13.88
CA LEU A 194 1.06 7.41 -14.63
C LEU A 194 2.42 7.77 -15.21
N ARG A 195 3.46 7.04 -14.82
CA ARG A 195 4.86 7.29 -15.24
C ARG A 195 5.43 6.10 -15.98
N GLN A 196 6.29 6.36 -16.94
CA GLN A 196 7.16 5.36 -17.56
C GLN A 196 8.60 5.86 -17.47
N GLY A 197 9.42 5.20 -16.66
CA GLY A 197 10.75 5.72 -16.32
C GLY A 197 10.67 7.10 -15.66
N SER A 198 11.32 8.09 -16.29
CA SER A 198 11.34 9.50 -15.87
C SER A 198 10.25 10.37 -16.50
N TYR A 199 9.40 9.82 -17.38
CA TYR A 199 8.38 10.58 -18.10
C TYR A 199 6.99 10.39 -17.49
N ASN A 200 6.25 11.50 -17.32
CA ASN A 200 4.85 11.50 -16.88
C ASN A 200 3.95 11.35 -18.11
N VAL A 201 3.28 10.20 -18.21
CA VAL A 201 2.32 9.90 -19.29
C VAL A 201 1.00 10.64 -19.05
N ALA A 202 0.55 10.69 -17.80
CA ALA A 202 -0.62 11.45 -17.36
C ALA A 202 -0.46 11.82 -15.87
N GLN A 203 -1.05 12.93 -15.46
CA GLN A 203 -0.88 13.51 -14.13
C GLN A 203 -2.17 14.20 -13.67
N GLN A 204 -2.51 14.03 -12.41
CA GLN A 204 -3.66 14.66 -11.75
C GLN A 204 -3.27 15.16 -10.34
N GLY A 205 -3.91 16.26 -9.92
CA GLY A 205 -3.71 16.85 -8.60
C GLY A 205 -2.48 17.77 -8.51
N ASP A 206 -1.86 17.82 -7.33
CA ASP A 206 -0.80 18.79 -7.02
C ASP A 206 0.59 18.35 -7.51
N ALA A 207 1.08 18.99 -8.57
CA ALA A 207 2.38 18.72 -9.17
C ALA A 207 3.58 18.85 -8.21
N VAL A 208 3.45 19.66 -7.15
CA VAL A 208 4.53 19.88 -6.16
C VAL A 208 4.88 18.58 -5.41
N LEU A 209 3.92 17.66 -5.30
CA LEU A 209 4.12 16.36 -4.65
C LEU A 209 4.75 15.31 -5.59
N GLY A 210 5.09 15.68 -6.83
CA GLY A 210 5.57 14.78 -7.86
C GLY A 210 6.83 14.00 -7.49
N ASP A 211 7.75 14.58 -6.72
CA ASP A 211 8.97 13.90 -6.28
C ASP A 211 8.69 12.92 -5.14
N ALA A 212 7.84 13.30 -4.19
CA ALA A 212 7.42 12.45 -3.08
C ALA A 212 6.60 11.23 -3.57
N ALA A 213 5.95 11.35 -4.72
CA ALA A 213 5.06 10.32 -5.29
C ALA A 213 5.76 9.01 -5.67
N GLU A 214 7.08 9.03 -5.82
CA GLU A 214 7.87 7.84 -6.12
C GLU A 214 7.87 6.83 -4.96
N THR A 215 7.68 7.31 -3.72
CA THR A 215 7.68 6.44 -2.53
C THR A 215 6.52 5.45 -2.49
N LEU A 216 5.38 5.82 -3.06
CA LEU A 216 4.16 4.99 -3.12
C LEU A 216 3.86 4.47 -4.53
N ALA A 217 4.86 4.49 -5.42
CA ALA A 217 4.69 4.04 -6.78
C ALA A 217 4.40 2.54 -6.87
N ARG A 218 3.42 2.17 -7.70
CA ARG A 218 3.05 0.77 -7.96
C ARG A 218 3.33 0.41 -9.41
N PRO A 219 4.12 -0.65 -9.68
CA PRO A 219 4.42 -1.08 -11.05
C PRO A 219 3.19 -1.71 -11.72
N LEU A 220 3.07 -1.49 -13.04
CA LEU A 220 2.05 -2.06 -13.92
C LEU A 220 2.64 -3.22 -14.71
N GLY A 221 2.82 -4.36 -14.03
CA GLY A 221 3.40 -5.56 -14.60
C GLY A 221 4.80 -5.31 -15.18
N ASN A 222 5.07 -5.84 -16.37
CA ASN A 222 6.39 -5.78 -17.03
C ASN A 222 6.48 -4.65 -18.07
N SER A 223 5.47 -3.78 -18.17
CA SER A 223 5.41 -2.73 -19.20
C SER A 223 6.35 -1.54 -18.95
N GLY A 224 7.01 -1.51 -17.77
CA GLY A 224 7.80 -0.36 -17.32
C GLY A 224 6.97 0.85 -16.87
N LEU A 225 5.64 0.75 -16.94
CA LEU A 225 4.72 1.74 -16.40
C LEU A 225 4.57 1.56 -14.88
N ARG A 226 4.33 2.68 -14.19
CA ARG A 226 4.04 2.70 -12.76
C ARG A 226 3.07 3.83 -12.42
N VAL A 227 2.18 3.60 -11.48
CA VAL A 227 1.29 4.63 -10.94
C VAL A 227 1.94 5.19 -9.68
N ALA A 228 2.41 6.43 -9.76
CA ALA A 228 2.97 7.18 -8.64
C ALA A 228 1.85 7.96 -7.92
N ALA A 229 1.88 7.98 -6.59
CA ALA A 229 0.87 8.67 -5.79
C ALA A 229 1.52 9.37 -4.60
N ALA A 230 1.09 10.57 -4.24
CA ALA A 230 1.55 11.26 -3.04
C ALA A 230 0.42 12.04 -2.36
N VAL A 231 0.56 12.17 -1.05
CA VAL A 231 -0.26 13.02 -0.17
C VAL A 231 0.70 13.97 0.54
N PRO A 232 0.27 15.18 0.95
CA PRO A 232 1.09 16.09 1.73
C PRO A 232 1.60 15.38 2.98
N GLN A 233 2.88 15.54 3.29
CA GLN A 233 3.48 14.89 4.45
C GLN A 233 2.76 15.31 5.73
N ARG A 234 2.49 14.29 6.56
CA ARG A 234 1.85 14.43 7.86
C ARG A 234 2.77 15.21 8.80
N ASP A 235 2.25 16.27 9.40
CA ASP A 235 2.84 16.81 10.62
C ASP A 235 2.45 15.91 11.79
N ASP A 236 3.45 15.39 12.51
CA ASP A 236 3.19 14.62 13.73
C ASP A 236 2.37 15.45 14.71
N GLY A 237 1.34 14.84 15.31
CA GLY A 237 0.52 15.49 16.32
C GLY A 237 1.35 16.00 17.51
N PRO A 238 0.81 16.92 18.33
CA PRO A 238 1.53 17.47 19.47
C PRO A 238 2.09 16.33 20.33
N LEU A 239 3.40 16.40 20.60
CA LEU A 239 4.20 15.38 21.32
C LEU A 239 4.44 14.07 20.56
N GLY A 240 4.33 14.06 19.22
CA GLY A 240 4.51 12.85 18.41
C GLY A 240 3.35 11.84 18.53
N LEU A 241 2.22 12.29 19.06
CA LEU A 241 1.05 11.44 19.28
C LEU A 241 0.18 11.43 18.02
N GLY A 242 -0.05 10.24 17.45
CA GLY A 242 -1.01 10.07 16.36
C GLY A 242 -2.44 10.42 16.76
N ALA A 243 -3.35 10.49 15.78
CA ALA A 243 -4.73 10.97 15.96
C ALA A 243 -5.47 10.37 17.17
N VAL A 244 -5.29 9.05 17.39
CA VAL A 244 -5.89 8.29 18.49
C VAL A 244 -5.30 8.68 19.85
N GLY A 245 -3.98 8.91 19.92
CA GLY A 245 -3.30 9.33 21.14
C GLY A 245 -3.77 10.71 21.59
N CYS A 246 -3.85 11.67 20.65
CA CYS A 246 -4.38 13.01 20.93
C CYS A 246 -5.86 12.96 21.38
N ALA A 247 -6.69 12.12 20.76
CA ALA A 247 -8.10 11.97 21.15
C ALA A 247 -8.28 11.46 22.58
N ILE A 248 -7.49 10.46 22.98
CA ILE A 248 -7.54 9.92 24.36
C ILE A 248 -7.14 10.99 25.37
N VAL A 249 -6.06 11.74 25.10
CA VAL A 249 -5.60 12.83 25.98
C VAL A 249 -6.65 13.93 26.07
N ALA A 250 -7.24 14.35 24.94
CA ALA A 250 -8.31 15.33 24.92
C ALA A 250 -9.51 14.89 25.76
N ALA A 251 -9.96 13.64 25.60
CA ALA A 251 -11.09 13.08 26.35
C ALA A 251 -10.79 13.04 27.86
N LEU A 252 -9.59 12.62 28.27
CA LEU A 252 -9.18 12.61 29.67
C LEU A 252 -9.16 14.02 30.26
N LEU A 253 -8.61 15.00 29.55
CA LEU A 253 -8.59 16.40 29.99
C LEU A 253 -10.00 16.97 30.14
N LEU A 254 -10.91 16.65 29.22
CA LEU A 254 -12.30 17.09 29.26
C LEU A 254 -13.05 16.46 30.45
N VAL A 255 -12.85 15.16 30.71
CA VAL A 255 -13.41 14.48 31.90
C VAL A 255 -12.91 15.13 33.18
N ILE A 256 -11.61 15.41 33.29
CA ILE A 256 -11.02 16.08 34.47
C ILE A 256 -11.59 17.50 34.64
N ALA A 257 -11.72 18.26 33.55
CA ALA A 257 -12.31 19.60 33.57
C ALA A 257 -13.77 19.56 34.05
N VAL A 258 -14.57 18.63 33.55
CA VAL A 258 -15.97 18.43 33.95
C VAL A 258 -16.05 18.06 35.43
N LEU A 259 -15.21 17.14 35.91
CA LEU A 259 -15.15 16.77 37.33
C LEU A 259 -14.76 17.95 38.23
N LEU A 260 -13.82 18.80 37.81
CA LEU A 260 -13.42 20.01 38.54
C LEU A 260 -14.53 21.06 38.59
N VAL A 261 -15.25 21.26 37.48
CA VAL A 261 -16.42 22.17 37.42
C VAL A 261 -17.56 21.65 38.30
N LEU A 262 -17.84 20.34 38.28
CA LEU A 262 -18.84 19.71 39.14
C LEU A 262 -18.47 19.79 40.63
N ALA A 263 -17.19 19.57 40.97
CA ALA A 263 -16.68 19.67 42.33
C ALA A 263 -16.68 21.11 42.86
N SER A 264 -16.31 22.09 42.04
CA SER A 264 -16.34 23.52 42.41
C SER A 264 -17.77 24.05 42.58
N ARG A 265 -18.73 23.55 41.79
CA ARG A 265 -20.17 23.82 41.93
C ARG A 265 -20.84 23.06 43.09
N GLY A 266 -20.09 22.28 43.87
CA GLY A 266 -20.60 21.58 45.06
C GLY A 266 -21.52 20.39 44.77
N ARG A 267 -21.56 19.89 43.52
CA ARG A 267 -22.43 18.77 43.11
C ARG A 267 -21.78 17.38 43.25
N VAL A 268 -20.54 17.31 43.73
CA VAL A 268 -19.81 16.05 43.94
C VAL A 268 -19.37 15.96 45.39
N ALA A 269 -19.95 15.01 46.13
CA ALA A 269 -19.50 14.67 47.48
C ALA A 269 -18.18 13.89 47.38
N LEU A 270 -17.05 14.60 47.44
CA LEU A 270 -15.74 13.96 47.55
C LEU A 270 -15.73 13.04 48.78
N PRO A 271 -15.40 11.74 48.65
CA PRO A 271 -15.35 10.83 49.78
C PRO A 271 -14.33 11.34 50.79
N ARG A 272 -14.83 11.75 51.95
CA ARG A 272 -14.04 12.30 53.04
C ARG A 272 -13.00 11.25 53.44
N ARG A 273 -11.73 11.50 53.12
CA ARG A 273 -10.61 10.62 53.45
C ARG A 273 -10.64 10.37 54.96
N ARG A 274 -11.06 9.16 55.35
CA ARG A 274 -11.16 8.74 56.75
C ARG A 274 -9.73 8.66 57.28
N VAL A 275 -9.32 9.66 58.06
CA VAL A 275 -8.00 9.68 58.70
C VAL A 275 -8.04 8.64 59.80
N TRP A 276 -7.20 7.61 59.68
CA TRP A 276 -6.94 6.68 60.77
C TRP A 276 -6.25 7.47 61.90
N PRO A 277 -6.78 7.50 63.14
CA PRO A 277 -6.09 8.17 64.23
C PRO A 277 -4.80 7.41 64.53
N ALA A 278 -3.67 8.11 64.46
CA ALA A 278 -2.38 7.61 64.90
C ALA A 278 -2.43 7.40 66.42
N SER A 279 -2.20 6.17 66.86
CA SER A 279 -2.01 5.80 68.26
C SER A 279 -0.81 6.56 68.85
N ARG A 280 -1.00 7.13 70.04
CA ARG A 280 0.06 7.75 70.86
C ARG A 280 1.11 6.69 71.23
N PRO A 281 2.40 7.05 71.34
CA PRO A 281 3.42 6.13 71.81
C PRO A 281 3.38 6.04 73.35
N PRO A 282 3.40 4.84 73.95
CA PRO A 282 3.84 4.69 75.32
C PRO A 282 5.37 4.61 75.39
N THR A 283 5.89 5.37 76.35
CA THR A 283 7.25 5.44 76.84
C THR A 283 7.82 4.05 77.19
N SER A 284 9.08 3.84 76.82
CA SER A 284 9.95 2.67 77.12
C SER A 284 10.47 2.65 78.57
N PRO A 285 11.28 1.65 78.99
CA PRO A 285 11.19 0.18 78.92
C PRO A 285 11.44 -0.46 80.34
N PRO A 286 11.67 -1.78 80.55
CA PRO A 286 12.99 -2.39 80.26
C PRO A 286 13.02 -3.91 79.88
N SER A 287 14.14 -4.28 79.24
CA SER A 287 14.92 -5.53 79.38
C SER A 287 14.42 -6.89 78.86
N ALA A 288 15.15 -7.36 77.83
CA ALA A 288 15.70 -8.71 77.61
C ALA A 288 14.80 -9.95 77.61
N ARG A 289 14.68 -10.61 76.45
CA ARG A 289 15.46 -11.83 76.13
C ARG A 289 15.22 -12.28 74.70
N ALA A 290 16.31 -12.72 74.08
CA ALA A 290 16.33 -13.41 72.80
C ALA A 290 15.54 -14.73 72.87
N CYS A 291 14.82 -15.03 71.79
CA CYS A 291 14.75 -16.38 71.25
C CYS A 291 14.25 -16.30 69.80
N SER A 292 15.18 -16.59 68.89
CA SER A 292 14.93 -16.94 67.51
C SER A 292 14.02 -18.16 67.42
N THR A 293 12.93 -18.09 66.65
CA THR A 293 12.47 -19.25 65.89
C THR A 293 11.61 -18.78 64.72
N THR A 294 12.14 -18.99 63.52
CA THR A 294 11.40 -18.97 62.25
C THR A 294 10.44 -20.16 62.21
N PRO A 295 9.17 -19.97 61.80
CA PRO A 295 8.57 -20.97 60.93
C PRO A 295 7.89 -20.38 59.69
N ALA A 296 8.34 -20.94 58.56
CA ALA A 296 7.65 -21.25 57.32
C ALA A 296 6.32 -20.55 56.95
N LEU A 297 6.37 -19.85 55.82
CA LEU A 297 5.23 -19.49 54.97
C LEU A 297 4.49 -20.74 54.44
N PRO A 298 3.16 -20.83 54.55
CA PRO A 298 2.37 -21.64 53.65
C PRO A 298 1.98 -20.85 52.39
N ALA A 299 2.30 -21.47 51.26
CA ALA A 299 2.07 -21.00 49.91
C ALA A 299 0.58 -20.84 49.56
N LYS A 300 0.17 -19.64 49.11
CA LYS A 300 -0.93 -19.46 48.14
C LYS A 300 -0.67 -18.27 47.21
N ARG A 301 0.18 -18.48 46.21
CA ARG A 301 0.21 -17.67 44.97
C ARG A 301 0.31 -18.59 43.75
N ALA A 302 -0.79 -19.26 43.44
CA ALA A 302 -0.97 -19.98 42.19
C ALA A 302 -2.40 -19.79 41.67
N ARG A 303 -2.76 -18.56 41.29
CA ARG A 303 -3.99 -18.33 40.51
C ARG A 303 -4.07 -17.00 39.75
N TRP A 304 -2.96 -16.46 39.22
CA TRP A 304 -3.03 -15.29 38.32
C TRP A 304 -2.03 -15.31 37.14
N ARG A 305 -1.28 -16.39 36.93
CA ARG A 305 -0.38 -16.55 35.77
C ARG A 305 -0.97 -17.36 34.61
N GLN A 306 -2.21 -17.84 34.69
CA GLN A 306 -2.87 -18.59 33.61
C GLN A 306 -3.77 -17.76 32.67
N MET A 307 -4.22 -16.56 33.06
CA MET A 307 -5.06 -15.72 32.18
C MET A 307 -4.27 -14.85 31.18
N CYS A 308 -2.98 -14.58 31.41
CA CYS A 308 -2.15 -13.80 30.47
C CYS A 308 -1.51 -14.62 29.32
N ARG A 309 -1.66 -15.96 29.30
CA ARG A 309 -1.17 -16.81 28.18
C ARG A 309 -2.25 -17.23 27.17
N GLN A 310 -3.54 -17.02 27.46
CA GLN A 310 -4.63 -17.42 26.55
C GLN A 310 -5.08 -16.32 25.57
N ARG A 311 -4.71 -15.05 25.76
CA ARG A 311 -5.04 -13.95 24.82
C ARG A 311 -3.96 -13.60 23.79
N ARG A 312 -2.84 -14.33 23.77
CA ARG A 312 -1.78 -14.21 22.73
C ARG A 312 -1.80 -15.35 21.68
N ARG A 313 -2.86 -16.17 21.62
CA ARG A 313 -3.01 -17.26 20.64
C ARG A 313 -4.20 -17.10 19.68
N ARG A 314 -4.81 -15.90 19.58
CA ARG A 314 -5.94 -15.64 18.66
C ARG A 314 -5.64 -14.70 17.48
N TRP A 315 -4.39 -14.24 17.32
CA TRP A 315 -4.00 -13.28 16.26
C TRP A 315 -2.73 -13.66 15.50
N CYS A 316 -2.49 -14.97 15.31
CA CYS A 316 -1.56 -15.45 14.28
C CYS A 316 -2.21 -16.63 13.56
N ARG A 317 -2.97 -16.34 12.49
CA ARG A 317 -3.23 -17.30 11.41
C ARG A 317 -2.20 -17.04 10.31
N PRO A 318 -1.24 -17.94 10.06
CA PRO A 318 -0.61 -18.05 8.76
C PRO A 318 -1.46 -18.99 7.91
N CYS A 319 -2.00 -18.49 6.80
CA CYS A 319 -2.40 -19.35 5.69
C CYS A 319 -1.13 -19.88 5.04
N ARG A 320 -0.80 -21.16 5.25
CA ARG A 320 0.07 -21.95 4.36
C ARG A 320 -0.37 -23.41 4.41
N SER A 321 -1.16 -23.79 3.41
CA SER A 321 -1.30 -25.17 2.97
C SER A 321 -0.43 -25.33 1.71
N PRO A 322 0.50 -26.28 1.66
CA PRO A 322 0.89 -26.92 0.41
C PRO A 322 0.22 -28.30 0.29
N PRO A 323 -0.20 -28.74 -0.90
CA PRO A 323 -0.61 -30.12 -1.13
C PRO A 323 0.61 -31.05 -1.04
N ARG A 324 0.44 -32.18 -0.34
CA ARG A 324 1.39 -33.30 -0.34
C ARG A 324 1.31 -34.02 -1.69
N CYS A 325 2.40 -34.01 -2.45
CA CYS A 325 2.63 -34.98 -3.50
C CYS A 325 3.01 -36.32 -2.86
N SER A 326 2.17 -37.32 -3.08
CA SER A 326 2.48 -38.74 -2.96
C SER A 326 3.44 -39.14 -4.08
N ALA A 327 4.60 -39.66 -3.71
CA ALA A 327 5.49 -40.38 -4.62
C ALA A 327 5.03 -41.84 -4.74
N PRO A 328 4.92 -42.40 -5.96
CA PRO A 328 4.95 -43.84 -6.15
C PRO A 328 6.40 -44.31 -6.32
N THR A 329 6.77 -45.27 -5.48
CA THR A 329 7.98 -46.08 -5.61
C THR A 329 7.79 -47.07 -6.74
N THR A 330 8.53 -46.94 -7.84
CA THR A 330 8.73 -48.02 -8.81
C THR A 330 10.21 -48.26 -9.03
N SER A 331 10.62 -49.41 -8.48
CA SER A 331 11.77 -50.22 -8.87
C SER A 331 11.96 -50.27 -10.39
N VAL A 332 13.16 -49.92 -10.88
CA VAL A 332 13.71 -50.49 -12.12
C VAL A 332 15.22 -50.68 -11.93
N ALA A 333 15.63 -51.93 -12.06
CA ALA A 333 17.00 -52.41 -12.00
C ALA A 333 17.83 -51.90 -13.19
N TRP A 334 19.04 -51.42 -12.91
CA TRP A 334 20.05 -51.14 -13.93
C TRP A 334 20.92 -52.39 -14.11
N SER A 335 20.72 -53.09 -15.22
CA SER A 335 21.60 -54.16 -15.68
C SER A 335 22.57 -53.60 -16.71
N ALA A 336 23.85 -53.90 -16.51
CA ALA A 336 24.96 -53.50 -17.35
C ALA A 336 24.88 -54.11 -18.75
N ARG A 337 25.23 -53.33 -19.79
CA ARG A 337 25.98 -53.88 -20.93
C ARG A 337 26.76 -52.80 -21.68
N THR A 338 28.06 -53.01 -21.69
CA THR A 338 29.12 -52.40 -22.51
C THR A 338 28.87 -52.59 -24.01
N SER A 339 29.15 -51.58 -24.83
CA SER A 339 30.10 -51.66 -25.96
C SER A 339 30.09 -50.39 -26.82
N THR A 340 31.28 -49.83 -26.97
CA THR A 340 31.73 -48.81 -27.92
C THR A 340 32.28 -49.53 -29.19
N PRO A 341 32.89 -48.85 -30.18
CA PRO A 341 32.35 -48.09 -31.33
C PRO A 341 32.63 -48.76 -32.69
N ALA A 342 32.09 -48.21 -33.79
CA ALA A 342 32.79 -48.21 -35.09
C ALA A 342 32.32 -47.06 -36.00
N SER A 343 33.31 -46.50 -36.69
CA SER A 343 33.31 -45.29 -37.53
C SER A 343 32.96 -45.63 -39.01
N PRO A 344 33.20 -44.78 -40.03
CA PRO A 344 32.17 -44.34 -40.97
C PRO A 344 32.37 -44.88 -42.41
N ARG A 345 31.41 -44.57 -43.28
CA ARG A 345 31.62 -44.35 -44.73
C ARG A 345 30.79 -43.17 -45.17
#